data_AF-A0A6J4QU97-F1
#
_entry.id   AF-A0A6J4QU97-F1
#
_cell.length_a   1.000
_cell.length_b   1.000
_cell.length_c   1.000
_cell.angle_alpha   90.00
_cell.angle_beta   90.00
_cell.angle_gamma   90.00
#
_symmetry.space_group_name_H-M   'P 1'
#
loop_
_entity.id
_entity.type
_entity.pdbx_description
1 polymer ?
#
loop_
_entity_poly.entity_id
_entity_poly.type
_entity_poly.pdbx_seq_one_letter_code
_entity_poly.pdbx_strand_id
1 'polypeptide(L)'
;MIELGAGVGLPAVIASGAGAEVTATDHYQAALDFVRYNSRVNLRGHGPRVRLLDWHAPEAGGLGGFDLVLAADVLYEARNVQVLADLIPALLAPGGELLLADPRRKDTAEFLEKMLERGFRCSTEEHAVLSGNAEVLVLVHRLSGD
;
A
#
# COMPACT_ATOMS: atom_id res chain seq x y z
N MET A 1 0.20 2.76 -10.34
CA MET A 1 0.07 2.52 -8.89
C MET A 1 0.73 1.20 -8.50
N ILE A 2 1.37 1.12 -7.35
CA ILE A 2 1.77 -0.13 -6.70
C ILE A 2 1.07 -0.28 -5.34
N GLU A 3 0.57 -1.47 -5.02
CA GLU A 3 0.01 -1.80 -3.70
C GLU A 3 0.98 -2.69 -2.92
N LEU A 4 1.31 -2.30 -1.69
CA LEU A 4 2.13 -3.07 -0.74
C LEU A 4 1.23 -3.83 0.24
N GLY A 5 1.41 -5.14 0.33
CA GLY A 5 0.66 -5.97 1.28
C GLY A 5 -0.79 -6.14 0.84
N ALA A 6 -0.99 -6.48 -0.44
CA ALA A 6 -2.30 -6.47 -1.07
C ALA A 6 -3.30 -7.41 -0.40
N GLY A 7 -2.86 -8.49 0.27
CA GLY A 7 -3.75 -9.46 0.91
C GLY A 7 -4.75 -10.05 -0.08
N VAL A 8 -6.02 -9.65 0.03
CA VAL A 8 -7.08 -10.06 -0.91
C VAL A 8 -7.16 -9.20 -2.19
N GLY A 9 -6.42 -8.10 -2.26
CA GLY A 9 -6.29 -7.23 -3.44
C GLY A 9 -7.44 -6.25 -3.64
N LEU A 10 -8.19 -5.91 -2.59
CA LEU A 10 -9.38 -5.05 -2.74
C LEU A 10 -9.02 -3.69 -3.37
N PRO A 11 -8.05 -2.90 -2.86
CA PRO A 11 -7.64 -1.65 -3.49
C PRO A 11 -7.10 -1.86 -4.92
N ALA A 12 -6.19 -2.80 -5.15
CA ALA A 12 -5.65 -3.02 -6.50
C ALA A 12 -6.71 -3.44 -7.53
N VAL A 13 -7.67 -4.29 -7.15
CA VAL A 13 -8.76 -4.71 -8.03
C VAL A 13 -9.68 -3.53 -8.33
N ILE A 14 -10.09 -2.74 -7.33
CA ILE A 14 -10.93 -1.55 -7.55
C ILE A 14 -10.22 -0.56 -8.47
N ALA A 15 -8.96 -0.23 -8.19
CA ALA A 15 -8.19 0.71 -8.99
C ALA A 15 -8.00 0.21 -10.44
N SER A 16 -7.74 -1.08 -10.63
CA SER A 16 -7.63 -1.68 -11.98
C SER A 16 -8.96 -1.61 -12.73
N GLY A 17 -10.09 -1.86 -12.03
CA GLY A 17 -11.43 -1.73 -12.62
C GLY A 17 -11.78 -0.29 -13.00
N ALA A 18 -11.20 0.70 -12.32
CA ALA A 18 -11.28 2.11 -12.67
C ALA A 18 -10.34 2.52 -13.82
N GLY A 19 -9.57 1.58 -14.38
CA GLY A 19 -8.67 1.81 -15.52
C GLY A 19 -7.24 2.19 -15.16
N ALA A 20 -6.85 2.12 -13.88
CA ALA A 20 -5.47 2.38 -13.47
C ALA A 20 -4.53 1.22 -13.88
N GLU A 21 -3.28 1.54 -14.22
CA GLU A 21 -2.22 0.53 -14.31
C GLU A 21 -1.71 0.21 -12.90
N VAL A 22 -1.96 -1.02 -12.45
CA VAL A 22 -1.72 -1.43 -11.07
C VAL A 22 -0.78 -2.64 -11.00
N THR A 23 0.16 -2.58 -10.06
CA THR A 23 0.92 -3.74 -9.60
C THR A 23 0.57 -4.03 -8.14
N ALA A 24 -0.06 -5.16 -7.86
CA ALA A 24 -0.35 -5.63 -6.51
C ALA A 24 0.80 -6.50 -6.01
N THR A 25 1.28 -6.24 -4.80
CA THR A 25 2.40 -6.97 -4.21
C THR A 25 2.10 -7.48 -2.82
N ASP A 26 2.67 -8.64 -2.50
CA ASP A 26 2.55 -9.27 -1.18
C ASP A 26 3.75 -10.21 -0.96
N HIS A 27 4.07 -10.47 0.29
CA HIS A 27 5.08 -11.46 0.67
C HIS A 27 4.59 -12.89 0.43
N TYR A 28 3.29 -13.14 0.57
CA TYR A 28 2.71 -14.47 0.47
C TYR A 28 2.11 -14.74 -0.92
N GLN A 29 2.54 -15.84 -1.56
CA GLN A 29 1.97 -16.26 -2.84
C GLN A 29 0.45 -16.49 -2.76
N ALA A 30 -0.05 -16.99 -1.63
CA ALA A 30 -1.48 -17.21 -1.40
C ALA A 30 -2.30 -15.90 -1.44
N ALA A 31 -1.74 -14.78 -0.95
CA ALA A 31 -2.38 -13.47 -1.05
C ALA A 31 -2.53 -13.05 -2.52
N LEU A 32 -1.46 -13.18 -3.31
CA LEU A 32 -1.50 -12.88 -4.74
C LEU A 32 -2.47 -13.79 -5.51
N ASP A 33 -2.68 -15.03 -5.07
CA ASP A 33 -3.70 -15.91 -5.64
C ASP A 33 -5.12 -15.40 -5.35
N PHE A 34 -5.37 -14.81 -4.18
CA PHE A 34 -6.62 -14.10 -3.91
C PHE A 34 -6.79 -12.87 -4.80
N VAL A 35 -5.73 -12.08 -5.03
CA VAL A 35 -5.78 -10.93 -5.96
C VAL A 35 -6.20 -11.41 -7.36
N ARG A 36 -5.56 -12.47 -7.88
CA ARG A 36 -5.89 -13.06 -9.19
C ARG A 36 -7.33 -13.58 -9.22
N TYR A 37 -7.76 -14.29 -8.19
CA TYR A 37 -9.11 -14.81 -8.07
C TYR A 37 -10.15 -13.67 -8.08
N ASN A 38 -9.96 -12.65 -7.25
CA ASN A 38 -10.87 -11.51 -7.15
C ASN A 38 -10.90 -10.70 -8.44
N SER A 39 -9.78 -10.56 -9.13
CA SER A 39 -9.72 -9.95 -10.47
C SER A 39 -10.55 -10.75 -11.49
N ARG A 40 -10.43 -12.08 -11.49
CA ARG A 40 -11.20 -12.95 -12.39
C ARG A 40 -12.71 -12.77 -12.18
N VAL A 41 -13.14 -12.75 -10.93
CA VAL A 41 -14.57 -12.68 -10.57
C VAL A 41 -15.16 -11.29 -10.81
N ASN A 42 -14.44 -10.22 -10.46
CA ASN A 42 -14.98 -8.86 -10.50
C ASN A 42 -14.73 -8.13 -11.83
N LEU A 43 -13.66 -8.47 -12.54
CA LEU A 43 -13.19 -7.73 -13.73
C LEU A 43 -13.06 -8.62 -14.97
N ARG A 44 -13.64 -9.84 -14.93
CA ARG A 44 -13.62 -10.81 -16.04
C ARG A 44 -12.20 -11.15 -16.52
N GLY A 45 -11.25 -11.19 -15.60
CA GLY A 45 -9.85 -11.55 -15.90
C GLY A 45 -8.94 -10.38 -16.28
N HIS A 46 -9.47 -9.17 -16.44
CA HIS A 46 -8.66 -7.95 -16.42
C HIS A 46 -8.30 -7.65 -14.96
N GLY A 47 -7.12 -7.14 -14.67
CA GLY A 47 -6.72 -6.93 -13.28
C GLY A 47 -5.29 -6.43 -13.14
N PRO A 48 -4.87 -6.18 -11.89
CA PRO A 48 -3.52 -5.73 -11.61
C PRO A 48 -2.51 -6.79 -12.06
N ARG A 49 -1.31 -6.35 -12.45
CA ARG A 49 -0.14 -7.23 -12.42
C ARG A 49 0.08 -7.65 -10.97
N VAL A 50 0.51 -8.89 -10.75
CA VAL A 50 0.82 -9.38 -9.40
C VAL A 50 2.30 -9.75 -9.31
N ARG A 51 2.94 -9.39 -8.21
CA ARG A 51 4.36 -9.67 -7.98
C ARG A 51 4.64 -9.98 -6.52
N LEU A 52 5.41 -11.05 -6.28
CA LEU A 52 5.93 -11.33 -4.94
C LEU A 52 6.90 -10.22 -4.54
N LEU A 53 6.75 -9.73 -3.32
CA LEU A 53 7.64 -8.72 -2.76
C LEU A 53 7.83 -8.97 -1.27
N ASP A 54 9.03 -9.42 -0.91
CA ASP A 54 9.49 -9.36 0.47
C ASP A 54 10.10 -7.99 0.73
N TRP A 55 9.50 -7.20 1.62
CA TRP A 55 10.03 -5.88 1.97
C TRP A 55 11.40 -5.98 2.64
N HIS A 56 11.68 -7.06 3.37
CA HIS A 56 12.94 -7.25 4.11
C HIS A 56 14.10 -7.69 3.21
N ALA A 57 13.78 -8.17 2.01
CA ALA A 57 14.73 -8.58 0.99
C ALA A 57 14.19 -8.20 -0.40
N PRO A 58 13.98 -6.90 -0.68
CA PRO A 58 13.37 -6.47 -1.93
C PRO A 58 14.37 -6.80 -3.05
N GLU A 59 13.97 -7.67 -3.97
CA GLU A 59 14.82 -8.07 -5.08
C GLU A 59 15.32 -6.83 -5.84
N ALA A 60 16.62 -6.79 -6.13
CA ALA A 60 17.22 -5.75 -6.96
C ALA A 60 16.72 -5.88 -8.41
N GLY A 61 15.55 -5.31 -8.73
CA GLY A 61 14.99 -5.39 -10.07
C GLY A 61 13.70 -4.62 -10.31
N GLY A 62 13.85 -3.41 -10.87
CA GLY A 62 12.83 -2.77 -11.72
C GLY A 62 11.50 -2.37 -11.08
N LEU A 63 11.41 -2.27 -9.75
CA LEU A 63 10.27 -1.62 -9.07
C LEU A 63 10.63 -0.17 -8.79
N GLY A 64 9.81 0.74 -9.28
CA GLY A 64 10.05 2.19 -9.20
C GLY A 64 9.20 2.94 -10.21
N GLY A 65 9.13 4.25 -10.08
CA GLY A 65 8.41 5.10 -11.05
C GLY A 65 6.89 5.03 -10.93
N PHE A 66 6.35 4.70 -9.76
CA PHE A 66 4.91 4.73 -9.53
C PHE A 66 4.46 6.12 -9.06
N ASP A 67 3.42 6.66 -9.69
CA ASP A 67 2.80 7.92 -9.25
C ASP A 67 2.12 7.79 -7.88
N LEU A 68 1.75 6.56 -7.51
CA LEU A 68 1.06 6.25 -6.27
C LEU A 68 1.55 4.91 -5.71
N VAL A 69 2.01 4.92 -4.47
CA VAL A 69 2.16 3.74 -3.61
C VAL A 69 0.97 3.69 -2.67
N LEU A 70 0.28 2.56 -2.61
CA LEU A 70 -0.83 2.33 -1.68
C LEU A 70 -0.42 1.25 -0.68
N ALA A 71 -0.70 1.48 0.60
CA ALA A 71 -0.50 0.50 1.66
C ALA A 71 -1.66 0.58 2.65
N ALA A 72 -2.31 -0.55 2.93
CA ALA A 72 -3.42 -0.61 3.86
C ALA A 72 -3.11 -1.61 4.97
N ASP A 73 -3.11 -1.13 6.22
CA ASP A 73 -2.91 -1.95 7.41
C ASP A 73 -1.62 -2.80 7.36
N VAL A 74 -0.48 -2.17 7.05
CA VAL A 74 0.83 -2.86 6.89
C VAL A 74 1.79 -2.67 8.07
N LEU A 75 1.49 -1.73 8.98
CA LEU A 75 2.32 -1.36 10.13
C LEU A 75 1.90 -2.09 11.42
N TYR A 76 1.43 -3.34 11.30
CA TYR A 76 1.03 -4.17 12.44
C TYR A 76 2.23 -4.83 13.15
N GLU A 77 3.41 -4.86 12.52
CA GLU A 77 4.66 -5.31 13.14
C GLU A 77 5.72 -4.20 13.09
N ALA A 78 6.31 -3.88 14.25
CA ALA A 78 7.37 -2.87 14.37
C ALA A 78 8.56 -3.10 13.41
N ARG A 79 8.87 -4.37 13.08
CA ARG A 79 9.95 -4.70 12.12
C ARG A 79 9.71 -4.14 10.71
N ASN A 80 8.47 -3.84 10.34
CA ASN A 80 8.13 -3.31 9.02
C ASN A 80 8.35 -1.81 8.90
N VAL A 81 8.43 -1.07 10.02
CA VAL A 81 8.51 0.40 10.04
C VAL A 81 9.71 0.91 9.24
N GLN A 82 10.92 0.50 9.66
CA GLN A 82 12.15 0.96 9.03
C GLN A 82 12.23 0.51 7.57
N VAL A 83 11.88 -0.75 7.33
CA VAL A 83 11.94 -1.37 6.01
C VAL A 83 11.02 -0.68 5.01
N LEU A 84 9.79 -0.35 5.40
CA LEU A 84 8.86 0.38 4.54
C LEU A 84 9.30 1.84 4.34
N ALA A 85 9.83 2.50 5.37
CA ALA A 85 10.38 3.86 5.25
C ALA A 85 11.59 3.93 4.30
N ASP A 86 12.33 2.84 4.15
CA ASP A 86 13.41 2.69 3.17
C ASP A 86 12.90 2.36 1.76
N LEU A 87 11.91 1.46 1.66
CA LEU A 87 11.41 0.96 0.39
C LEU A 87 10.55 1.99 -0.36
N ILE A 88 9.63 2.66 0.32
CA ILE A 88 8.61 3.51 -0.33
C ILE A 88 9.22 4.63 -1.19
N PRO A 89 10.25 5.39 -0.74
CA PRO A 89 10.88 6.39 -1.58
C PRO A 89 11.46 5.84 -2.90
N ALA A 90 11.97 4.60 -2.89
CA ALA A 90 12.51 3.96 -4.09
C ALA A 90 11.43 3.51 -5.08
N LEU A 91 10.18 3.33 -4.62
CA LEU A 91 9.05 2.95 -5.45
C LEU A 91 8.43 4.14 -6.18
N LEU A 92 8.49 5.32 -5.57
CA LEU A 92 7.82 6.51 -6.08
C LEU A 92 8.53 7.10 -7.32
N ALA A 93 7.75 7.56 -8.29
CA ALA A 93 8.23 8.50 -9.30
C ALA A 93 8.48 9.88 -8.66
N PRO A 94 9.27 10.76 -9.30
CA PRO A 94 9.27 12.19 -8.95
C PRO A 94 7.85 12.75 -8.95
N GLY A 95 7.44 13.40 -7.85
CA GLY A 95 6.08 13.90 -7.66
C GLY A 95 5.03 12.83 -7.29
N GLY A 96 5.43 11.57 -7.12
CA GLY A 96 4.56 10.51 -6.64
C GLY A 96 4.25 10.62 -5.14
N GLU A 97 3.18 9.96 -4.72
CA GLU A 97 2.72 9.99 -3.33
C GLU A 97 2.46 8.60 -2.74
N LEU A 98 2.50 8.52 -1.41
CA LEU A 98 2.04 7.40 -0.62
C LEU A 98 0.63 7.69 -0.08
N LEU A 99 -0.29 6.74 -0.25
CA LEU A 99 -1.51 6.66 0.54
C LEU A 99 -1.42 5.47 1.50
N LEU A 100 -1.37 5.78 2.80
CA LEU A 100 -1.32 4.80 3.88
C LEU A 100 -2.64 4.83 4.66
N ALA A 101 -3.42 3.75 4.57
CA ALA A 101 -4.60 3.55 5.41
C ALA A 101 -4.20 2.79 6.68
N ASP A 102 -4.46 3.38 7.85
CA ASP A 102 -4.05 2.90 9.15
C ASP A 102 -5.23 2.82 10.13
N PRO A 103 -5.58 1.64 10.67
CA PRO A 103 -6.57 1.50 11.74
C PRO A 103 -6.01 1.90 13.12
N ARG A 104 -5.12 2.90 13.16
CA ARG A 104 -4.43 3.42 14.35
C ARG A 104 -3.44 2.42 14.97
N ARG A 105 -2.57 1.84 14.14
CA ARG A 105 -1.48 0.98 14.63
C ARG A 105 -0.50 1.78 15.49
N LYS A 106 0.04 1.11 16.52
CA LYS A 106 0.96 1.76 17.48
C LYS A 106 2.23 2.32 16.80
N ASP A 107 2.68 1.64 15.74
CA ASP A 107 3.95 1.87 15.08
C ASP A 107 3.84 2.90 13.94
N THR A 108 2.62 3.39 13.64
CA THR A 108 2.39 4.39 12.59
C THR A 108 3.09 5.71 12.89
N ALA A 109 3.10 6.16 14.15
CA ALA A 109 3.76 7.41 14.53
C ALA A 109 5.26 7.39 14.19
N GLU A 110 5.95 6.30 14.54
CA GLU A 110 7.37 6.13 14.22
C GLU A 110 7.62 6.09 12.70
N PHE A 111 6.76 5.42 11.94
CA PHE A 111 6.85 5.42 10.48
C PHE A 111 6.71 6.84 9.90
N LEU A 112 5.71 7.60 10.35
CA LEU A 112 5.49 8.97 9.88
C LEU A 112 6.68 9.87 10.21
N GLU A 113 7.22 9.79 11.43
CA GLU A 113 8.43 10.53 11.83
C GLU A 113 9.60 10.26 10.87
N LYS A 114 9.89 8.98 10.57
CA LYS A 114 10.94 8.60 9.62
C LYS A 114 10.72 9.13 8.21
N MET A 115 9.47 9.19 7.75
CA MET A 115 9.15 9.75 6.44
C MET A 115 9.32 11.28 6.42
N LEU A 116 8.91 11.97 7.50
CA LEU A 116 9.12 13.42 7.66
C LEU A 116 10.62 13.77 7.68
N GLU A 117 11.44 12.99 8.38
CA GLU A 117 12.91 13.15 8.39
C GLU A 117 13.55 13.01 7.00
N ARG A 118 12.90 12.26 6.10
CA ARG A 118 13.30 12.09 4.69
C ARG A 118 12.78 13.21 3.77
N GLY A 119 12.12 14.22 4.32
CA GLY A 119 11.60 15.36 3.58
C GLY A 119 10.21 15.15 2.98
N PHE A 120 9.50 14.08 3.35
CA PHE A 120 8.10 13.95 2.99
C PHE A 120 7.25 14.92 3.81
N ARG A 121 6.18 15.43 3.20
CA ARG A 121 5.10 16.12 3.90
C ARG A 121 3.96 15.14 4.12
N CYS A 122 3.28 15.24 5.26
CA CYS A 122 2.16 14.36 5.60
C CYS A 122 0.89 15.17 5.87
N SER A 123 -0.22 14.74 5.28
CA SER A 123 -1.58 15.14 5.69
C SER A 123 -2.38 13.91 6.10
N THR A 124 -3.20 14.03 7.12
CA THR A 124 -3.99 12.92 7.66
C THR A 124 -5.47 13.27 7.60
N GLU A 125 -6.27 12.36 7.06
CA GLU A 125 -7.72 12.41 7.11
C GLU A 125 -8.24 11.28 8.01
N GLU A 126 -9.32 11.54 8.75
CA GLU A 126 -9.99 10.54 9.56
C GLU A 126 -11.29 10.12 8.88
N HIS A 127 -11.48 8.81 8.73
CA HIS A 127 -12.64 8.21 8.07
C HIS A 127 -13.31 7.23 9.02
N ALA A 128 -14.59 7.47 9.33
CA ALA A 128 -15.42 6.52 10.05
C ALA A 128 -15.98 5.48 9.10
N VAL A 129 -15.68 4.21 9.34
CA VAL A 129 -16.07 3.08 8.49
C VAL A 129 -16.87 2.07 9.30
N LEU A 130 -17.98 1.59 8.74
CA LEU A 130 -18.75 0.52 9.36
C LEU A 130 -18.06 -0.83 9.13
N SER A 131 -17.68 -1.50 10.22
CA SER A 131 -17.17 -2.87 10.22
C SER A 131 -18.15 -3.76 10.98
N GLY A 132 -19.03 -4.43 10.23
CA GLY A 132 -20.17 -5.15 10.81
C GLY A 132 -21.16 -4.17 11.44
N ASN A 133 -21.37 -4.28 12.75
CA ASN A 133 -22.25 -3.39 13.52
C ASN A 133 -21.49 -2.31 14.31
N ALA A 134 -20.17 -2.22 14.17
CA ALA A 134 -19.34 -1.26 14.88
C ALA A 134 -18.76 -0.23 13.90
N GLU A 135 -18.69 1.02 14.33
CA GLU A 135 -17.96 2.06 13.65
C GLU A 135 -16.48 2.01 14.06
N VAL A 136 -15.59 2.00 13.07
CA VAL A 136 -14.14 1.97 13.27
C VAL A 136 -13.56 3.19 12.58
N LEU A 137 -12.70 3.91 13.29
CA LEU A 137 -11.95 5.02 12.73
C LEU A 137 -10.70 4.50 12.00
N VAL A 138 -10.57 4.88 10.74
CA VAL A 138 -9.39 4.62 9.91
C VAL A 138 -8.77 5.96 9.56
N LEU A 139 -7.47 6.09 9.80
CA LEU A 139 -6.70 7.24 9.35
C LEU A 139 -6.17 6.97 7.96
N VAL A 140 -6.25 7.96 7.07
CA VAL A 140 -5.62 7.93 5.76
C VAL A 140 -4.55 9.01 5.73
N HIS A 141 -3.30 8.57 5.72
CA HIS A 141 -2.13 9.44 5.61
C HIS A 141 -1.74 9.55 4.14
N ARG A 142 -1.68 10.79 3.63
CA ARG A 142 -1.10 11.11 2.34
C ARG A 142 0.28 11.71 2.55
N LEU A 143 1.30 11.07 1.97
CA LEU A 143 2.67 11.55 2.05
C LEU A 143 3.23 11.83 0.66
N SER A 144 3.81 13.00 0.47
CA SER A 144 4.42 13.41 -0.80
C SER A 144 5.79 14.03 -0.54
N GLY A 145 6.78 13.67 -1.35
CA GLY A 145 8.08 14.33 -1.40
C GLY A 145 8.05 15.59 -2.26
N ASP A 146 9.11 16.40 -2.18
CA ASP A 146 9.37 17.50 -3.11
C ASP A 146 9.97 17.01 -4.45
#